data_AF-A0A432DY47-F1
#
_entry.id   AF-A0A432DY47-F1
#
_cell.length_a   1.000
_cell.length_b   1.000
_cell.length_c   1.000
_cell.angle_alpha   90.00
_cell.angle_beta   90.00
_cell.angle_gamma   90.00
#
_symmetry.space_group_name_H-M   'P 1'
#
loop_
_entity.id
_entity.type
_entity.pdbx_description
1 polymer ?
#
loop_
_entity_poly.entity_id
_entity_poly.type
_entity_poly.pdbx_seq_one_letter_code
_entity_poly.pdbx_strand_id
1 'polypeptide(L)' 'MIQIAIFSDVHGNLPALEVVLKDMDRRGIHQKFCLGDLVDFAPWGMK' A
#
# COMPACT_ATOMS: atom_id res chain seq x y z
N MET A 1 -17.07 14.29 -6.64
CA MET A 1 -15.66 14.30 -7.12
C MET A 1 -15.09 12.90 -7.00
N ILE A 2 -14.30 12.47 -7.98
CA ILE A 2 -13.60 11.19 -7.93
C ILE A 2 -12.35 11.35 -7.05
N GLN A 3 -12.12 10.39 -6.14
CA GLN A 3 -10.90 10.32 -5.33
C GLN A 3 -10.14 9.04 -5.68
N ILE A 4 -8.83 9.18 -5.87
CA ILE A 4 -7.92 8.08 -6.23
C ILE A 4 -6.76 8.10 -5.24
N ALA A 5 -6.44 6.94 -4.69
CA ALA A 5 -5.24 6.72 -3.89
C ALA A 5 -4.15 6.09 -4.76
N ILE A 6 -2.96 6.68 -4.73
CA ILE A 6 -1.79 6.18 -5.46
C ILE A 6 -0.70 5.94 -4.42
N PHE A 7 -0.07 4.77 -4.46
CA PHE A 7 1.03 4.38 -3.58
C PHE A 7 2.05 3.52 -4.33
N SER A 8 3.25 3.34 -3.77
CA SER A 8 4.37 2.63 -4.39
C SER A 8 5.37 2.19 -3.30
N ASP A 9 6.42 1.47 -3.69
CA ASP A 9 7.62 1.22 -2.87
C ASP A 9 7.29 0.58 -1.52
N VAL A 10 6.41 -0.42 -1.54
CA VAL A 10 6.01 -1.14 -0.34
C VAL A 10 7.16 -2.00 0.18
N HIS A 11 7.97 -2.57 -0.72
CA HIS A 11 9.12 -3.44 -0.40
C HIS A 11 8.77 -4.48 0.69
N GLY A 12 7.63 -5.16 0.54
CA GLY A 12 7.14 -6.16 1.48
C GLY A 12 6.90 -5.68 2.93
N ASN A 13 6.82 -4.37 3.18
CA ASN A 13 6.52 -3.80 4.49
C ASN A 13 5.02 -3.93 4.83
N LEU A 14 4.61 -5.15 5.18
CA LEU A 14 3.21 -5.46 5.50
C LEU A 14 2.62 -4.53 6.59
N PRO A 15 3.29 -4.24 7.71
CA PRO A 15 2.74 -3.33 8.73
C PRO A 15 2.45 -1.92 8.19
N ALA A 16 3.33 -1.36 7.37
CA ALA A 16 3.10 -0.05 6.76
C ALA A 16 1.94 -0.09 5.75
N LEU A 17 1.89 -1.13 4.91
CA LEU A 17 0.83 -1.31 3.93
C LEU A 17 -0.54 -1.41 4.60
N GLU A 18 -0.67 -2.15 5.71
CA GLU A 18 -1.93 -2.26 6.46
C GLU A 18 -2.42 -0.91 7.00
N VAL A 19 -1.51 -0.07 7.51
CA VAL A 19 -1.85 1.27 8.01
C VAL A 19 -2.34 2.16 6.87
N VAL A 20 -1.64 2.14 5.73
CA VAL A 20 -2.00 2.93 4.55
C VAL A 20 -3.34 2.50 3.98
N LEU A 21 -3.59 1.19 3.85
CA LEU A 21 -4.87 0.67 3.37
C LEU A 21 -6.04 1.04 4.29
N LYS A 22 -5.85 0.97 5.62
CA LYS A 22 -6.86 1.40 6.61
C LYS A 22 -7.14 2.91 6.54
N ASP A 23 -6.14 3.74 6.26
CA ASP A 23 -6.34 5.18 6.04
C ASP A 23 -7.19 5.44 4.79
N MET A 24 -6.88 4.76 3.68
CA MET A 24 -7.66 4.86 2.44
C MET A 24 -9.13 4.44 2.67
N ASP A 25 -9.35 3.37 3.44
CA ASP A 25 -10.70 2.89 3.80
C ASP A 25 -11.44 3.90 4.68
N ARG A 26 -10.78 4.46 5.70
CA ARG A 26 -11.36 5.51 6.56
C ARG A 26 -11.76 6.77 5.78
N ARG A 27 -11.06 7.07 4.69
CA ARG A 27 -11.33 8.21 3.81
C ARG A 27 -12.36 7.91 2.71
N GLY A 28 -12.85 6.66 2.62
CA GLY A 28 -13.80 6.24 1.59
C GLY A 28 -13.20 6.23 0.18
N ILE A 29 -11.88 6.01 0.05
CA ILE A 29 -11.20 6.00 -1.24
C ILE A 29 -11.19 4.58 -1.80
N HIS A 30 -12.02 4.33 -2.82
CA HIS A 30 -12.18 3.00 -3.40
C HIS A 30 -11.27 2.75 -4.63
N GLN A 31 -10.88 3.80 -5.34
CA GLN A 31 -9.93 3.68 -6.46
C GLN A 31 -8.50 3.74 -5.92
N LYS A 32 -7.79 2.61 -5.96
CA LYS A 32 -6.45 2.45 -5.37
C LYS A 32 -5.51 1.87 -6.44
N PHE A 33 -4.36 2.50 -6.66
CA PHE A 33 -3.36 2.06 -7.63
C PHE A 33 -1.98 1.96 -6.98
N CYS A 34 -1.32 0.82 -7.18
CA CYS A 34 0.08 0.60 -6.81
C CYS A 34 0.96 0.85 -8.05
N LEU A 35 2.01 1.67 -7.94
CA LEU A 35 2.90 2.00 -9.05
C LEU A 35 4.05 1.00 -9.26
N GLY A 36 4.28 0.08 -8.32
CA GLY A 36 5.39 -0.87 -8.40
C GLY A 36 6.02 -1.16 -7.04
N ASP A 37 7.12 -1.90 -7.07
CA ASP A 37 7.99 -2.19 -5.92
C ASP A 37 7.21 -2.71 -4.70
N LEU A 38 6.27 -3.62 -4.98
CA LEU A 38 5.43 -4.25 -3.97
C LEU A 38 6.22 -5.23 -3.10
N VAL A 39 7.15 -5.95 -3.74
CA VAL A 39 8.02 -6.98 -3.15
C VAL A 39 9.48 -6.63 -3.40
N ASP A 40 10.39 -7.46 -2.89
CA ASP A 40 11.85 -7.29 -2.93
C ASP A 40 12.38 -6.28 -1.88
N PHE A 41 13.58 -6.52 -1.35
CA PHE A 41 14.25 -5.73 -0.29
C PHE A 41 13.55 -5.63 1.08
N ALA A 42 12.48 -6.40 1.32
CA ALA A 42 11.83 -6.44 2.63
C ALA A 42 12.78 -7.02 3.71
N PRO A 43 12.85 -6.44 4.93
CA PRO A 43 13.54 -7.08 6.06
C PRO A 43 12.83 -8.36 6.54
N TRP A 44 11.63 -8.61 6.02
CA TRP A 44 10.81 -9.77 6.32
C TRP A 44 11.20 -10.91 5.37
N GLY A 45 12.11 -11.78 5.83
CA GLY A 45 12.54 -12.93 5.06
C GLY A 45 11.35 -13.79 4.63
N MET A 46 11.29 -14.15 3.34
CA MET A 46 10.40 -15.20 2.87
C MET A 46 10.85 -16.52 3.51
N LYS A 47 10.20 -16.90 4.61
CA LYS A 47 10.24 -18.27 5.12
C LYS A 47 9.32 -19.16 4.30
#